data_AF-Z4WUG3-F1
#
_entry.id   AF-Z4WUG3-F1
#
_cell.length_a   1.000
_cell.length_b   1.000
_cell.length_c   1.000
_cell.angle_alpha   90.00
_cell.angle_beta   90.00
_cell.angle_gamma   90.00
#
_symmetry.space_group_name_H-M   'P 1'
#
loop_
_entity.id
_entity.type
_entity.pdbx_description
1 polymer ?
#
loop_
_entity_poly.entity_id
_entity_poly.type
_entity_poly.pdbx_seq_one_letter_code
_entity_poly.pdbx_strand_id
1 'polypeptide(L)'
;MQIFGVSTQWIGRALRYESEAESAERIRRISLDRGGKLCIIAVEDEVFEDRGNLLLQTYANGAILELDKVTGDARILQGGKVCAIHPNVEVSRLRSLQQLAREL
;
A
#
# COMPACT_ATOMS: atom_id res chain seq x y z
N MET A 1 -7.17 -28.92 9.70
CA MET A 1 -5.87 -29.55 9.39
C MET A 1 -5.97 -30.66 8.34
N GLN A 2 -6.98 -31.55 8.40
CA GLN A 2 -7.20 -32.63 7.42
C GLN A 2 -7.28 -32.18 5.95
N ILE A 3 -7.78 -30.97 5.66
CA ILE A 3 -7.96 -30.45 4.29
C ILE A 3 -6.63 -30.31 3.51
N PHE A 4 -5.53 -30.04 4.22
CA PHE A 4 -4.23 -29.81 3.58
C PHE A 4 -3.19 -30.90 3.85
N GLY A 5 -3.45 -31.81 4.81
CA GLY A 5 -2.47 -32.85 5.18
C GLY A 5 -1.16 -32.31 5.76
N VAL A 6 -1.14 -31.07 6.25
CA VAL A 6 0.07 -30.38 6.76
C VAL A 6 -0.12 -29.88 8.20
N SER A 7 1.01 -29.58 8.85
CA SER A 7 1.02 -28.99 10.18
C SER A 7 0.44 -27.57 10.19
N THR A 8 -0.09 -27.12 11.34
CA THR A 8 -0.56 -25.73 11.51
C THR A 8 0.54 -24.71 11.26
N GLN A 9 1.78 -25.04 11.64
CA GLN A 9 2.94 -24.21 11.37
C GLN A 9 3.14 -24.02 9.87
N TRP A 10 3.00 -25.08 9.06
CA TRP A 10 3.10 -25.00 7.60
C TRP A 10 2.02 -24.11 6.99
N ILE A 11 0.78 -24.20 7.50
CA ILE A 11 -0.31 -23.30 7.09
C ILE A 11 0.07 -21.84 7.38
N GLY A 12 0.59 -21.56 8.57
CA GLY A 12 1.04 -20.20 8.93
C GLY A 12 2.13 -19.68 8.01
N ARG A 13 3.14 -20.50 7.70
CA ARG A 13 4.21 -20.17 6.75
C ARG A 13 3.67 -19.89 5.35
N ALA A 14 2.73 -20.71 4.87
CA ALA A 14 2.10 -20.54 3.57
C ALA A 14 1.33 -19.21 3.45
N LEU A 15 0.56 -18.86 4.50
CA LEU A 15 -0.25 -17.63 4.55
C LEU A 15 0.61 -16.36 4.68
N ARG A 16 1.79 -16.46 5.29
CA ARG A 16 2.77 -15.37 5.38
C ARG A 16 3.72 -15.30 4.18
N TYR A 17 3.48 -16.09 3.13
CA TYR A 17 4.35 -16.15 1.95
C TYR A 17 5.81 -16.52 2.28
N GLU A 18 6.04 -17.31 3.33
CA GLU A 18 7.37 -17.80 3.73
C GLU A 18 7.76 -19.10 2.99
N SER A 19 7.01 -19.48 1.96
CA SER A 19 7.21 -20.69 1.16
C SER A 19 6.51 -20.59 -0.20
N GLU A 20 7.23 -21.00 -1.25
CA GLU A 20 6.76 -21.07 -2.65
C GLU A 20 6.40 -22.50 -3.11
N ALA A 21 6.37 -23.46 -2.19
CA ALA A 21 5.92 -24.81 -2.53
C ALA A 21 4.46 -24.82 -3.03
N GLU A 22 4.13 -25.74 -3.93
CA GLU A 22 2.78 -25.91 -4.50
C GLU A 22 1.69 -26.06 -3.41
N SER A 23 2.02 -26.75 -2.30
CA SER A 23 1.10 -26.90 -1.16
C SER A 23 0.81 -25.55 -0.48
N ALA A 24 1.77 -24.64 -0.42
CA ALA A 24 1.59 -23.30 0.12
C ALA A 24 0.70 -22.44 -0.78
N GLU A 25 0.88 -22.52 -2.09
CA GLU A 25 0.01 -21.86 -3.07
C GLU A 25 -1.44 -22.36 -2.96
N ARG A 26 -1.63 -23.68 -2.87
CA ARG A 26 -2.95 -24.30 -2.68
C ARG A 26 -3.63 -23.84 -1.39
N ILE A 27 -2.87 -23.68 -0.30
CA ILE A 27 -3.38 -23.13 0.97
C ILE A 27 -3.89 -21.69 0.75
N ARG A 28 -3.08 -20.82 0.14
CA ARG A 28 -3.45 -19.43 -0.13
C ARG A 28 -4.70 -19.33 -0.99
N ARG A 29 -4.78 -20.09 -2.08
CA ARG A 29 -5.95 -20.12 -2.96
C ARG A 29 -7.23 -20.51 -2.22
N ILE A 30 -7.19 -21.63 -1.48
CA ILE A 30 -8.35 -22.08 -0.69
C ILE A 30 -8.75 -21.05 0.38
N SER A 31 -7.78 -20.36 0.98
CA SER A 31 -8.07 -19.29 1.93
C SER A 31 -8.80 -18.11 1.28
N LEU A 32 -8.39 -17.68 0.08
CA LEU A 32 -9.06 -16.63 -0.68
C LEU A 32 -10.47 -17.06 -1.11
N ASP A 33 -10.63 -18.28 -1.63
CA ASP A 33 -11.93 -18.84 -2.04
C ASP A 33 -12.94 -18.91 -0.88
N ARG A 34 -12.44 -18.98 0.36
CA ARG A 34 -13.24 -19.01 1.59
C ARG A 34 -13.41 -17.65 2.26
N GLY A 35 -13.17 -16.57 1.53
CA GLY A 35 -13.36 -15.20 2.01
C GLY A 35 -12.18 -14.61 2.78
N GLY A 36 -11.03 -15.30 2.82
CA GLY A 36 -9.78 -14.71 3.24
C GLY A 36 -9.39 -13.54 2.36
N LYS A 37 -8.70 -12.55 2.93
CA LYS A 37 -8.23 -11.36 2.21
C LYS A 37 -6.71 -11.30 2.29
N LEU A 38 -6.09 -10.89 1.19
CA LEU A 38 -4.67 -10.54 1.19
C LEU A 38 -4.51 -9.17 1.83
N CYS A 39 -3.76 -9.12 2.93
CA CYS A 39 -3.36 -7.88 3.57
C CYS A 39 -1.87 -7.66 3.33
N ILE A 40 -1.51 -6.45 2.90
CA ILE A 40 -0.13 -6.02 2.76
C ILE A 40 0.21 -5.15 3.97
N ILE A 41 1.31 -5.44 4.64
CA ILE A 41 1.86 -4.62 5.72
C ILE A 41 3.08 -3.93 5.16
N ALA A 42 3.06 -2.60 5.14
CA ALA A 42 4.15 -1.76 4.66
C ALA A 42 4.30 -0.54 5.57
N VAL A 43 5.45 0.13 5.51
CA VAL A 43 5.63 1.42 6.16
C VAL A 43 4.77 2.44 5.42
N GLU A 44 3.98 3.22 6.15
CA GLU A 44 2.97 4.12 5.59
C GLU A 44 3.58 5.14 4.62
N ASP A 45 4.78 5.65 4.90
CA ASP A 45 5.47 6.64 4.08
C ASP A 45 6.27 6.07 2.91
N GLU A 46 6.19 4.76 2.67
CA GLU A 46 6.81 4.06 1.54
C GLU A 46 5.78 3.63 0.48
N VAL A 47 4.48 3.84 0.72
CA VAL A 47 3.41 3.37 -0.15
C VAL A 47 2.50 4.49 -0.63
N PHE A 48 1.95 4.32 -1.82
CA PHE A 48 0.79 5.07 -2.29
C PHE A 48 -0.47 4.26 -2.04
N GLU A 49 -1.40 4.82 -1.27
CA GLU A 49 -2.75 4.29 -1.11
C GLU A 49 -3.63 4.78 -2.28
N ASP A 50 -4.14 3.84 -3.09
CA ASP A 50 -5.09 4.17 -4.14
C ASP A 50 -6.50 4.36 -3.56
N ARG A 51 -7.03 5.58 -3.71
CA ARG A 51 -8.38 5.98 -3.31
C ARG A 51 -9.20 6.44 -4.51
N GLY A 52 -9.27 5.61 -5.55
CA GLY A 52 -10.15 5.84 -6.70
C GLY A 52 -9.53 6.81 -7.69
N ASN A 53 -9.79 8.12 -7.55
CA ASN A 53 -9.16 9.14 -8.41
C ASN A 53 -7.88 9.69 -7.81
N LEU A 54 -7.57 9.37 -6.55
CA LEU A 54 -6.42 9.91 -5.83
C LEU A 54 -5.43 8.80 -5.49
N LEU A 55 -4.15 9.15 -5.46
CA LEU A 55 -3.11 8.39 -4.76
C LEU A 55 -2.67 9.21 -3.55
N LEU A 56 -2.69 8.62 -2.37
CA LEU A 56 -2.30 9.28 -1.13
C LEU A 56 -1.01 8.66 -0.60
N GLN A 57 -0.13 9.49 -0.07
CA GLN A 57 1.00 9.04 0.73
C GLN A 57 1.04 9.88 2.00
N THR A 58 0.95 9.20 3.14
CA THR A 58 0.97 9.83 4.46
C THR A 58 2.37 9.72 5.05
N TYR A 59 2.81 10.78 5.71
CA TYR A 59 4.13 10.85 6.33
C TYR A 59 4.01 10.94 7.85
N ALA A 60 5.07 10.53 8.56
CA ALA A 60 5.09 10.51 10.02
C ALA A 60 4.89 11.89 10.69
N ASN A 61 5.20 12.98 9.97
CA ASN A 61 4.93 14.36 10.41
C ASN A 61 3.44 14.78 10.24
N GLY A 62 2.58 13.87 9.77
CA GLY A 62 1.17 14.13 9.51
C GLY A 62 0.91 14.89 8.20
N ALA A 63 1.92 15.09 7.36
CA ALA A 63 1.73 15.57 6.01
C ALA A 63 1.12 14.48 5.13
N ILE A 64 0.33 14.90 4.14
CA ILE A 64 -0.27 14.01 3.14
C ILE A 64 0.06 14.56 1.76
N LEU A 65 0.71 13.75 0.92
CA LEU A 65 0.85 14.00 -0.51
C LEU A 65 -0.32 13.34 -1.22
N GLU A 66 -1.19 14.15 -1.82
CA GLU A 66 -2.32 13.71 -2.64
C GLU A 66 -1.99 13.95 -4.11
N LEU A 67 -2.05 12.90 -4.94
CA LEU A 67 -1.88 12.97 -6.39
C LEU A 67 -3.22 12.66 -7.06
N ASP A 68 -3.71 13.58 -7.87
CA ASP A 68 -4.94 13.42 -8.64
C ASP A 68 -4.63 12.73 -9.98
N LYS A 69 -5.17 11.52 -10.17
CA LYS A 69 -4.96 10.71 -11.38
C LYS A 69 -5.70 11.24 -12.61
N VAL A 70 -6.69 12.13 -12.41
CA VAL A 70 -7.51 12.70 -13.49
C VAL A 70 -6.85 13.96 -14.04
N THR A 71 -6.37 14.83 -13.16
CA THR A 71 -5.77 16.11 -13.55
C THR A 71 -4.25 16.06 -13.67
N GLY A 72 -3.60 15.12 -12.97
CA GLY A 72 -2.16 15.08 -12.80
C GLY A 72 -1.65 16.05 -11.72
N ASP A 73 -2.54 16.74 -11.01
CA ASP A 73 -2.14 17.69 -9.96
C ASP A 73 -1.70 16.98 -8.67
N ALA A 74 -0.77 17.59 -7.96
CA ALA A 74 -0.40 17.18 -6.60
C ALA A 74 -0.76 18.25 -5.58
N ARG A 75 -1.23 17.83 -4.41
CA ARG A 75 -1.48 18.69 -3.25
C ARG A 75 -0.71 18.14 -2.06
N ILE A 76 -0.14 19.03 -1.26
CA ILE A 76 0.42 18.66 0.03
C ILE A 76 -0.45 19.26 1.12
N LEU A 77 -0.93 18.41 2.03
CA LEU A 77 -1.81 18.79 3.11
C LEU A 77 -1.13 18.57 4.47
N GLN A 78 -1.42 19.44 5.44
CA GLN A 78 -1.02 19.26 6.84
C GLN A 78 -2.23 19.58 7.73
N GLY A 79 -2.64 18.61 8.56
CA GLY A 79 -3.83 18.76 9.40
C GLY A 79 -5.12 19.09 8.61
N GLY A 80 -5.24 18.54 7.39
CA GLY A 80 -6.38 18.77 6.49
C GLY A 80 -6.37 20.11 5.72
N LYS A 81 -5.34 20.95 5.91
CA LYS A 81 -5.19 22.21 5.15
C LYS A 81 -4.22 22.01 3.99
N VAL A 82 -4.55 22.58 2.84
CA VAL A 82 -3.67 22.57 1.66
C VAL A 82 -2.53 23.57 1.88
N CYS A 83 -1.30 23.07 1.96
CA CYS A 83 -0.08 23.87 2.13
C CYS A 83 0.58 24.20 0.78
N ALA A 84 0.46 23.31 -0.21
CA ALA A 84 1.01 23.52 -1.55
C ALA A 84 0.16 22.81 -2.62
N ILE A 85 0.13 23.40 -3.83
CA ILE A 85 -0.50 22.83 -5.02
C ILE A 85 0.52 22.87 -6.16
N HIS A 86 0.70 21.74 -6.83
CA HIS A 86 1.60 21.59 -7.97
C HIS A 86 0.79 21.03 -9.15
N PRO A 87 0.55 21.81 -10.22
CA PRO A 87 -0.25 21.35 -11.34
C PRO A 87 0.55 20.44 -12.29
N ASN A 88 -0.14 19.48 -12.93
CA ASN A 88 0.41 18.61 -13.99
C ASN A 88 1.79 18.01 -13.66
N VAL A 89 1.87 17.31 -12.53
CA VAL A 89 3.11 16.73 -12.02
C VAL A 89 3.54 15.52 -12.83
N GLU A 90 4.74 15.61 -13.39
CA GLU A 90 5.43 14.46 -13.96
C GLU A 90 5.96 13.52 -12.86
N VAL A 91 6.02 12.22 -13.16
CA VAL A 91 6.60 11.19 -12.28
C VAL A 91 8.03 11.56 -11.84
N SER A 92 8.80 12.20 -12.71
CA SER A 92 10.16 12.70 -12.44
C SER A 92 10.23 13.65 -11.24
N ARG A 93 9.17 14.41 -10.97
CA ARG A 93 9.08 15.40 -9.89
C ARG A 93 8.57 14.83 -8.57
N LEU A 94 8.07 13.59 -8.55
CA LEU A 94 7.50 12.98 -7.34
C LEU A 94 8.49 12.95 -6.18
N ARG A 95 9.76 12.59 -6.43
CA ARG A 95 10.77 12.56 -5.36
C ARG A 95 10.92 13.90 -4.64
N SER A 96 10.91 14.99 -5.39
CA SER A 96 11.00 16.34 -4.83
C SER A 96 9.76 16.70 -4.00
N LEU A 97 8.57 16.29 -4.43
CA LEU A 97 7.34 16.52 -3.68
C LEU A 97 7.26 15.68 -2.41
N GLN A 98 7.72 14.42 -2.48
CA GLN A 98 7.82 13.56 -1.31
C GLN A 98 8.82 14.12 -0.29
N GLN A 99 9.94 14.69 -0.75
CA GLN A 99 10.89 15.39 0.14
C GLN A 99 10.25 16.60 0.80
N LEU A 100 9.57 17.45 0.02
CA LEU A 100 8.87 18.63 0.52
C LEU A 100 7.81 18.25 1.59
N ALA A 101 7.06 17.18 1.36
CA ALA A 101 6.07 16.71 2.31
C ALA A 101 6.70 16.22 3.63
N ARG A 102 7.88 15.58 3.59
CA ARG A 102 8.62 15.14 4.79
C ARG A 102 9.20 16.30 5.62
N GLU A 103 9.41 17.46 5.01
CA GLU A 103 10.04 18.64 5.63
C GLU A 103 9.04 19.67 6.19
N LEU A 104 7.73 19.46 5.97
CA LEU A 104 6.64 20.23 6.59
C LEU A 104 6.54 20.02 8.10
#